data_AF-A0A9P5Y3Y8-F1
#
_entry.id   AF-A0A9P5Y3Y8-F1
#
_cell.length_a   1.000
_cell.length_b   1.000
_cell.length_c   1.000
_cell.angle_alpha   90.00
_cell.angle_beta   90.00
_cell.angle_gamma   90.00
#
_symmetry.space_group_name_H-M   'P 1'
#
loop_
_entity.id
_entity.type
_entity.pdbx_description
1 polymer ?
#
loop_
_entity_poly.entity_id
_entity_poly.type
_entity_poly.pdbx_seq_one_letter_code
_entity_poly.pdbx_strand_id
1 'polypeptide(L)'
;MSNITALDERNTMQLDKTAMAEYRLYSDELFWRDRYNLFKDRGYLLRPRYHPEWVASWKGTNKNWLECEDGLAGEFVSVVMFATRLADGAQVILKKLNSGSSANEIAIGKLFSSEPYRSNPSNYCLPLLDVFSLPDEKNIIFLVIPFLSHWENPKFVTIGEAVAFFQQIFEGLNFMHSLNVAHNDVKFDNIMMDSAPLYNEPIHVVDYYMNQEYTRLVKRQTRTLCPVRYYYIDFGSAVQYNPEDGPPRIQVGHGGDRTVPEFKNQTHCDPFAVDVYRLGNIIRECFTDGDDDGDGQKYGFDFMRPLLQDMCQDDPQKRPKMPEVVSRFTKFVKGLSGLKLRSRVVSKEQTLLRRIVLFPVHWTRQLTRFVRHVPAIPAS
;
A
#
# COMPACT_ATOMS: atom_id res chain seq x y z
N MET A 1 -3.94 1.66 -21.34
CA MET A 1 -3.64 3.10 -21.44
C MET A 1 -4.92 3.84 -21.10
N SER A 2 -5.12 4.11 -19.82
CA SER A 2 -6.09 5.10 -19.30
C SER A 2 -6.01 5.07 -17.77
N ASN A 3 -5.78 6.28 -17.23
CA ASN A 3 -6.00 6.74 -15.87
C ASN A 3 -4.97 6.33 -14.79
N ILE A 4 -3.74 6.84 -14.98
CA ILE A 4 -2.82 7.23 -13.89
C ILE A 4 -2.77 8.77 -13.89
N THR A 5 -3.93 9.40 -13.75
CA THR A 5 -4.07 10.87 -13.81
C THR A 5 -5.01 11.34 -12.72
N ALA A 6 -4.56 11.20 -11.47
CA ALA A 6 -5.03 11.97 -10.32
C ALA A 6 -4.01 11.83 -9.16
N LEU A 7 -2.73 12.06 -9.46
CA LEU A 7 -1.74 12.41 -8.43
C LEU A 7 -1.65 13.93 -8.44
N ASP A 8 -1.95 14.54 -7.30
CA ASP A 8 -1.79 15.95 -6.98
C ASP A 8 -0.54 16.53 -7.64
N GLU A 9 -0.68 17.66 -8.34
CA GLU A 9 0.30 18.31 -9.22
C GLU A 9 1.51 18.92 -8.46
N ARG A 10 1.92 18.32 -7.35
CA ARG A 10 3.06 18.73 -6.52
C ARG A 10 4.06 17.59 -6.34
N ASN A 11 4.58 17.08 -7.47
CA ASN A 11 5.84 16.36 -7.68
C ASN A 11 5.77 15.34 -8.83
N THR A 12 5.01 15.62 -9.89
CA THR A 12 5.19 14.90 -11.16
C THR A 12 6.56 15.24 -11.72
N MET A 13 7.49 14.30 -11.50
CA MET A 13 8.86 14.28 -11.99
C MET A 13 8.89 14.79 -13.44
N GLN A 14 9.50 15.95 -13.68
CA GLN A 14 9.84 16.41 -15.03
C GLN A 14 11.05 15.59 -15.48
N LEU A 15 10.84 14.27 -15.61
CA LEU A 15 11.83 13.32 -16.12
C LEU A 15 12.35 13.87 -17.44
N ASP A 16 13.65 14.11 -17.51
CA ASP A 16 14.32 14.40 -18.77
C ASP A 16 14.08 13.21 -19.71
N LYS A 17 13.09 13.36 -20.59
CA LYS A 17 12.64 12.29 -21.50
C LYS A 17 13.75 11.82 -22.43
N THR A 18 14.85 12.56 -22.53
CA THR A 18 16.00 12.22 -23.37
C THR A 18 17.03 11.34 -22.66
N ALA A 19 17.10 11.33 -21.32
CA ALA A 19 18.16 10.62 -20.57
C ALA A 19 18.27 9.13 -20.94
N MET A 20 17.15 8.40 -20.99
CA MET A 20 17.14 6.98 -21.34
C MET A 20 17.45 6.73 -22.82
N ALA A 21 17.00 7.62 -23.71
CA ALA A 21 17.35 7.58 -25.13
C ALA A 21 18.86 7.82 -25.35
N GLU A 22 19.50 8.55 -24.44
CA GLU A 22 20.94 8.82 -24.41
C GLU A 22 21.73 7.84 -23.53
N TYR A 23 21.11 6.74 -23.08
CA TYR A 23 21.77 5.70 -22.28
C TYR A 23 22.28 6.20 -20.91
N ARG A 24 21.61 7.20 -20.33
CA ARG A 24 21.96 7.82 -19.04
C ARG A 24 20.90 7.56 -17.98
N LEU A 25 21.32 7.56 -16.72
CA LEU A 25 20.41 7.63 -15.57
C LEU A 25 19.76 9.02 -15.46
N TYR A 26 18.59 9.09 -14.85
CA TYR A 26 17.97 10.37 -14.49
C TYR A 26 18.77 11.08 -13.38
N SER A 27 18.66 12.41 -13.28
CA SER A 27 19.38 13.21 -12.27
C SER A 27 19.18 12.70 -10.85
N ASP A 28 17.94 12.33 -10.53
CA ASP A 28 17.55 11.88 -9.18
C ASP A 28 18.13 10.50 -8.83
N GLU A 29 18.52 9.71 -9.83
CA GLU A 29 19.13 8.40 -9.65
C GLU A 29 20.63 8.48 -9.31
N LEU A 30 21.29 9.57 -9.68
CA LEU A 30 22.73 9.74 -9.49
C LEU A 30 23.12 9.65 -8.01
N PHE A 31 22.27 10.15 -7.11
CA PHE A 31 22.46 10.04 -5.67
C PHE A 31 22.73 8.59 -5.23
N TRP A 32 21.93 7.65 -5.74
CA TRP A 32 22.00 6.23 -5.38
C TRP A 32 23.18 5.53 -6.05
N ARG A 33 23.45 5.84 -7.33
CA ARG A 33 24.62 5.32 -8.04
C ARG A 33 25.91 5.71 -7.33
N ASP A 34 26.05 6.98 -6.97
CA ASP A 34 27.27 7.51 -6.36
C ASP A 34 27.54 6.93 -4.96
N ARG A 35 26.50 6.37 -4.32
CA ARG A 35 26.57 5.72 -3.00
C ARG A 35 26.41 4.21 -3.06
N TYR A 36 26.46 3.61 -4.26
CA TYR A 36 26.21 2.18 -4.47
C TYR A 36 27.04 1.29 -3.54
N ASN A 37 28.35 1.53 -3.47
CA ASN A 37 29.26 0.73 -2.63
C ASN A 37 28.98 0.92 -1.14
N LEU A 38 28.60 2.12 -0.69
CA LEU A 38 28.27 2.37 0.71
C LEU A 38 27.02 1.57 1.16
N PHE A 39 26.00 1.47 0.30
CA PHE A 39 24.84 0.63 0.59
C PHE A 39 25.20 -0.85 0.56
N LYS A 40 26.00 -1.28 -0.43
CA LYS A 40 26.46 -2.66 -0.55
C LYS A 40 27.28 -3.11 0.66
N ASP A 41 28.22 -2.29 1.13
CA ASP A 41 29.05 -2.54 2.31
C ASP A 41 28.21 -2.64 3.59
N ARG A 42 27.05 -1.96 3.63
CA ARG A 42 26.07 -2.07 4.70
C ARG A 42 25.14 -3.29 4.58
N GLY A 43 25.25 -4.07 3.52
CA GLY A 43 24.42 -5.25 3.31
C GLY A 43 23.18 -5.02 2.45
N TYR A 44 23.08 -3.89 1.73
CA TYR A 44 21.94 -3.57 0.84
C TYR A 44 22.42 -3.41 -0.60
N LEU A 45 22.13 -4.40 -1.44
CA LEU A 45 22.53 -4.40 -2.85
C LEU A 45 21.48 -3.70 -3.71
N LEU A 46 21.85 -2.58 -4.34
CA LEU A 46 20.99 -1.91 -5.31
C LEU A 46 20.96 -2.68 -6.65
N ARG A 47 19.94 -2.44 -7.47
CA ARG A 47 19.82 -3.01 -8.82
C ARG A 47 21.07 -2.74 -9.67
N PRO A 48 21.44 -3.63 -10.61
CA PRO A 48 22.61 -3.44 -11.48
C PRO A 48 22.69 -2.10 -12.20
N ARG A 49 21.54 -1.48 -12.55
CA ARG A 49 21.49 -0.14 -13.16
C ARG A 49 22.17 0.97 -12.35
N TYR A 50 22.26 0.80 -11.04
CA TYR A 50 22.88 1.77 -10.13
C TYR A 50 24.36 1.47 -9.87
N HIS A 51 24.93 0.43 -10.48
CA HIS A 51 26.36 0.17 -10.37
C HIS A 51 27.15 1.32 -11.03
N PRO A 52 28.27 1.81 -10.45
CA PRO A 52 29.04 2.92 -11.03
C PRO A 52 29.55 2.65 -12.46
N GLU A 53 29.81 1.37 -12.77
CA GLU A 53 30.26 0.91 -14.09
C GLU A 53 29.10 0.43 -14.99
N TRP A 54 27.85 0.75 -14.64
CA TRP A 54 26.70 0.33 -15.44
C TRP A 54 26.77 0.86 -16.88
N VAL A 55 26.40 -0.01 -17.81
CA VAL A 55 26.19 0.32 -19.22
C VAL A 55 24.79 -0.15 -19.60
N ALA A 56 23.98 0.76 -20.16
CA ALA A 56 22.64 0.47 -20.61
C ALA A 56 22.59 -0.75 -21.55
N SER A 57 21.76 -1.73 -21.23
CA SER A 57 21.71 -3.00 -21.98
C SER A 57 21.19 -2.85 -23.42
N TRP A 58 20.53 -1.74 -23.75
CA TRP A 58 20.10 -1.43 -25.11
C TRP A 58 21.17 -0.69 -25.94
N LYS A 59 22.27 -0.24 -25.33
CA LYS A 59 23.34 0.48 -26.03
C LYS A 59 24.00 -0.39 -27.09
N GLY A 60 24.03 0.09 -28.34
CA GLY A 60 24.59 -0.65 -29.47
C GLY A 60 23.71 -1.81 -29.96
N THR A 61 22.44 -1.86 -29.55
CA THR A 61 21.46 -2.85 -29.98
C THR A 61 20.25 -2.16 -30.63
N ASN A 62 19.35 -2.96 -31.23
CA ASN A 62 18.06 -2.47 -31.76
C ASN A 62 16.92 -2.55 -30.73
N LYS A 63 17.22 -2.83 -29.45
CA LYS A 63 16.19 -2.98 -28.41
C LYS A 63 15.61 -1.63 -28.00
N ASN A 64 14.33 -1.61 -27.67
CA ASN A 64 13.74 -0.48 -26.96
C ASN A 64 14.14 -0.56 -25.48
N TRP A 65 14.52 0.57 -24.88
CA TRP A 65 14.87 0.62 -23.45
C TRP A 65 13.70 0.21 -22.55
N LEU A 66 12.45 0.39 -22.98
CA LEU A 66 11.25 -0.08 -22.27
C LEU A 66 11.16 -1.61 -22.18
N GLU A 67 11.88 -2.34 -23.04
CA GLU A 67 11.94 -3.80 -23.05
C GLU A 67 13.11 -4.35 -22.22
N CYS A 68 13.91 -3.47 -21.63
CA CYS A 68 15.10 -3.81 -20.87
C CYS A 68 14.86 -3.62 -19.37
N GLU A 69 15.27 -4.58 -18.54
CA GLU A 69 15.16 -4.51 -17.07
C GLU A 69 15.72 -3.20 -16.53
N ASP A 70 16.96 -2.91 -16.93
CA ASP A 70 17.73 -1.74 -16.52
C ASP A 70 17.26 -0.45 -17.21
N GLY A 71 16.29 -0.53 -18.12
CA GLY A 71 15.58 0.60 -18.70
C GLY A 71 14.46 1.13 -17.79
N LEU A 72 13.89 0.27 -16.94
CA LEU A 72 12.79 0.65 -16.06
C LEU A 72 13.29 1.33 -14.79
N ALA A 73 13.12 2.65 -14.69
CA ALA A 73 13.36 3.38 -13.44
C ALA A 73 12.20 3.14 -12.46
N GLY A 74 12.49 3.18 -11.16
CA GLY A 74 11.45 3.14 -10.13
C GLY A 74 10.63 4.43 -10.11
N GLU A 75 9.45 4.38 -9.49
CA GLU A 75 8.74 5.61 -9.13
C GLU A 75 9.39 6.25 -7.89
N PHE A 76 9.32 7.58 -7.79
CA PHE A 76 9.84 8.35 -6.66
C PHE A 76 11.33 8.13 -6.34
N VAL A 77 12.18 7.87 -7.36
CA VAL A 77 13.62 7.59 -7.18
C VAL A 77 14.36 8.67 -6.40
N SER A 78 13.84 9.90 -6.34
CA SER A 78 14.41 10.98 -5.55
C SER A 78 14.36 10.70 -4.03
N VAL A 79 13.47 9.81 -3.58
CA VAL A 79 13.21 9.51 -2.16
C VAL A 79 13.30 8.02 -1.86
N VAL A 80 12.90 7.12 -2.76
CA VAL A 80 12.88 5.67 -2.50
C VAL A 80 13.80 4.90 -3.44
N MET A 81 14.40 3.83 -2.94
CA MET A 81 15.23 2.93 -3.73
C MET A 81 15.01 1.48 -3.35
N PHE A 82 14.88 0.63 -4.36
CA PHE A 82 14.81 -0.82 -4.19
C PHE A 82 16.19 -1.41 -3.94
N ALA A 83 16.27 -2.34 -2.99
CA ALA A 83 17.49 -3.09 -2.70
C ALA A 83 17.18 -4.54 -2.34
N THR A 84 18.18 -5.39 -2.49
CA THR A 84 18.19 -6.75 -1.93
C THR A 84 19.05 -6.75 -0.68
N ARG A 85 18.47 -7.15 0.46
CA ARG A 85 19.24 -7.34 1.69
C ARG A 85 20.12 -8.57 1.55
N LEU A 86 21.44 -8.39 1.64
CA LEU A 86 22.44 -9.44 1.42
C LEU A 86 22.41 -10.54 2.48
N ALA A 87 21.91 -10.25 3.68
CA ALA A 87 21.87 -11.21 4.79
C ALA A 87 20.96 -12.41 4.50
N ASP A 88 19.86 -12.21 3.77
CA ASP A 88 18.81 -13.22 3.55
C ASP A 88 18.17 -13.19 2.16
N GLY A 89 18.59 -12.29 1.28
CA GLY A 89 18.03 -12.14 -0.06
C GLY A 89 16.67 -11.43 -0.10
N ALA A 90 16.18 -10.88 1.01
CA ALA A 90 14.87 -10.22 1.06
C ALA A 90 14.85 -8.95 0.19
N GLN A 91 13.72 -8.73 -0.50
CA GLN A 91 13.45 -7.47 -1.21
C GLN A 91 13.05 -6.39 -0.21
N VAL A 92 13.73 -5.25 -0.23
CA VAL A 92 13.51 -4.12 0.68
C VAL A 92 13.50 -2.79 -0.07
N ILE A 93 12.98 -1.76 0.60
CA ILE A 93 13.04 -0.37 0.17
C ILE A 93 13.90 0.43 1.14
N LEU A 94 14.75 1.27 0.57
CA LEU A 94 15.48 2.32 1.26
C LEU A 94 14.71 3.64 1.05
N LYS A 95 14.04 4.15 2.08
CA LYS A 95 13.38 5.48 2.05
C LYS A 95 14.36 6.52 2.62
N LYS A 96 14.77 7.47 1.79
CA LYS A 96 15.66 8.58 2.11
C LYS A 96 14.85 9.73 2.71
N LEU A 97 15.17 10.12 3.94
CA LEU A 97 14.51 11.19 4.68
C LEU A 97 15.51 12.23 5.15
N ASN A 98 15.06 13.47 5.33
CA ASN A 98 15.83 14.49 6.03
C ASN A 98 15.59 14.35 7.54
N SER A 99 16.66 14.25 8.33
CA SER A 99 16.58 13.96 9.77
C SER A 99 15.84 15.04 10.58
N GLY A 100 15.90 16.31 10.13
CA GLY A 100 15.21 17.41 10.79
C GLY A 100 13.73 17.45 10.42
N SER A 101 13.42 17.61 9.13
CA SER A 101 12.02 17.80 8.69
C SER A 101 11.16 16.55 8.81
N SER A 102 11.76 15.35 8.86
CA SER A 102 11.05 14.07 9.00
C SER A 102 11.20 13.43 10.38
N ALA A 103 11.64 14.19 11.40
CA ALA A 103 11.85 13.68 12.76
C ALA A 103 10.61 12.96 13.33
N ASN A 104 9.43 13.51 13.06
CA ASN A 104 8.16 12.96 13.51
C ASN A 104 7.83 11.61 12.83
N GLU A 105 7.99 11.51 11.50
CA GLU A 105 7.80 10.26 10.76
C GLU A 105 8.72 9.15 11.31
N ILE A 106 9.98 9.49 11.56
CA ILE A 106 10.98 8.56 12.11
C ILE A 106 10.58 8.11 13.52
N ALA A 107 10.10 9.03 14.36
CA ALA A 107 9.66 8.73 15.73
C ALA A 107 8.45 7.79 15.74
N ILE A 108 7.41 8.07 14.94
CA ILE A 108 6.21 7.23 14.82
C ILE A 108 6.55 5.85 14.24
N GLY A 109 7.36 5.79 13.18
CA GLY A 109 7.80 4.52 12.61
C GLY A 109 8.58 3.66 13.62
N LYS A 110 9.45 4.27 14.43
CA LYS A 110 10.16 3.59 15.52
C LYS A 110 9.22 3.12 16.62
N LEU A 111 8.23 3.93 17.01
CA LEU A 111 7.21 3.56 17.99
C LEU A 111 6.52 2.27 17.58
N PHE A 112 5.93 2.23 16.38
CA PHE A 112 5.22 1.03 15.88
C PHE A 112 6.13 -0.17 15.68
N SER A 113 7.42 0.06 15.45
CA SER A 113 8.42 -0.99 15.26
C SER A 113 9.14 -1.37 16.55
N SER A 114 8.72 -0.89 17.72
CA SER A 114 9.34 -1.23 19.02
C SER A 114 8.46 -2.18 19.82
N GLU A 115 9.04 -2.99 20.72
CA GLU A 115 8.23 -3.80 21.65
C GLU A 115 7.56 -2.90 22.70
N PRO A 116 6.32 -3.22 23.13
CA PRO A 116 5.52 -4.41 22.81
C PRO A 116 4.69 -4.30 21.51
N TYR A 117 4.76 -3.17 20.81
CA TYR A 117 3.91 -2.86 19.65
C TYR A 117 4.24 -3.70 18.42
N ARG A 118 5.54 -3.96 18.19
CA ARG A 118 6.02 -4.80 17.09
C ARG A 118 5.39 -6.20 17.10
N SER A 119 5.29 -6.81 18.28
CA SER A 119 4.72 -8.16 18.43
C SER A 119 3.19 -8.18 18.56
N ASN A 120 2.52 -7.02 18.53
CA ASN A 120 1.06 -6.96 18.59
C ASN A 120 0.46 -7.46 17.26
N PRO A 121 -0.41 -8.49 17.26
CA PRO A 121 -0.97 -9.04 16.02
C PRO A 121 -1.85 -8.05 15.25
N SER A 122 -2.45 -7.07 15.94
CA SER A 122 -3.26 -5.99 15.35
C SER A 122 -2.43 -4.81 14.88
N ASN A 123 -1.09 -4.86 14.99
CA ASN A 123 -0.22 -3.86 14.40
C ASN A 123 -0.06 -4.13 12.89
N TYR A 124 -0.80 -3.34 12.11
CA TYR A 124 -0.69 -3.27 10.66
C TYR A 124 -0.02 -1.96 10.21
N CYS A 125 0.88 -1.41 11.03
CA CYS A 125 1.73 -0.29 10.64
C CYS A 125 3.00 -0.83 9.98
N LEU A 126 3.52 -0.14 8.96
CA LEU A 126 4.73 -0.53 8.25
C LEU A 126 5.91 -0.77 9.22
N PRO A 127 6.46 -2.01 9.27
CA PRO A 127 7.59 -2.29 10.14
C PRO A 127 8.88 -1.66 9.58
N LEU A 128 9.66 -1.04 10.46
CA LEU A 128 11.04 -0.63 10.19
C LEU A 128 11.98 -1.80 10.46
N LEU A 129 12.68 -2.25 9.41
CA LEU A 129 13.65 -3.34 9.47
C LEU A 129 15.02 -2.86 9.95
N ASP A 130 15.40 -1.64 9.57
CA ASP A 130 16.65 -0.97 9.95
C ASP A 130 16.49 0.55 9.78
N VAL A 131 17.29 1.33 10.51
CA VAL A 131 17.33 2.80 10.46
C VAL A 131 18.77 3.26 10.59
N PHE A 132 19.29 3.96 9.59
CA PHE A 132 20.69 4.38 9.59
C PHE A 132 20.96 5.69 8.85
N SER A 133 22.15 6.25 9.09
CA SER A 133 22.73 7.34 8.31
C SER A 133 24.04 6.89 7.69
N LEU A 134 24.43 7.53 6.59
CA LEU A 134 25.77 7.34 6.02
C LEU A 134 26.79 8.23 6.75
N PRO A 135 28.08 7.82 6.84
CA PRO A 135 29.09 8.51 7.65
C PRO A 135 29.19 10.03 7.40
N ASP A 136 29.12 10.44 6.14
CA ASP A 136 29.30 11.83 5.72
C ASP A 136 27.96 12.60 5.57
N GLU A 137 26.83 11.96 5.85
CA GLU A 137 25.49 12.50 5.57
C GLU A 137 24.55 12.39 6.77
N LYS A 138 24.94 12.99 7.90
CA LYS A 138 24.14 12.94 9.14
C LYS A 138 22.76 13.59 9.04
N ASN A 139 22.55 14.47 8.06
CA ASN A 139 21.25 15.09 7.79
C ASN A 139 20.30 14.18 6.99
N ILE A 140 20.80 13.04 6.51
CA ILE A 140 20.02 12.05 5.78
C ILE A 140 19.88 10.78 6.63
N ILE A 141 18.64 10.32 6.76
CA ILE A 141 18.31 9.06 7.40
C ILE A 141 17.67 8.16 6.36
N PHE A 142 18.11 6.90 6.34
CA PHE A 142 17.53 5.85 5.54
C PHE A 142 16.70 4.95 6.45
N LEU A 143 15.44 4.79 6.09
CA LEU A 143 14.57 3.76 6.64
C LEU A 143 14.61 2.56 5.71
N VAL A 144 14.86 1.38 6.28
CA VAL A 144 14.75 0.11 5.56
C VAL A 144 13.41 -0.50 5.90
N ILE A 145 12.59 -0.69 4.88
CA ILE A 145 11.22 -1.21 5.02
C ILE A 145 11.02 -2.39 4.05
N PRO A 146 10.06 -3.30 4.31
CA PRO A 146 9.76 -4.37 3.38
C PRO A 146 9.35 -3.83 2.01
N PHE A 147 9.67 -4.56 0.93
CA PHE A 147 9.04 -4.31 -0.35
C PHE A 147 7.55 -4.69 -0.27
N LEU A 148 6.69 -3.71 -0.56
CA LEU A 148 5.24 -3.89 -0.60
C LEU A 148 4.72 -3.49 -1.98
N SER A 149 3.63 -4.13 -2.42
CA SER A 149 2.97 -3.83 -3.68
C SER A 149 1.56 -3.30 -3.45
N HIS A 150 0.99 -2.64 -4.46
CA HIS A 150 -0.39 -2.17 -4.41
C HIS A 150 -1.38 -3.31 -4.09
N TRP A 151 -2.28 -3.08 -3.13
CA TRP A 151 -3.20 -4.09 -2.60
C TRP A 151 -4.22 -4.61 -3.62
N GLU A 152 -4.53 -3.84 -4.66
CA GLU A 152 -5.35 -4.31 -5.79
C GLU A 152 -4.58 -5.10 -6.86
N ASN A 153 -3.25 -5.25 -6.73
CA ASN A 153 -2.46 -6.05 -7.66
C ASN A 153 -1.84 -7.26 -6.95
N PRO A 154 -2.35 -8.49 -7.18
CA PRO A 154 -3.44 -8.84 -8.09
C PRO A 154 -4.83 -8.47 -7.56
N LYS A 155 -5.84 -8.37 -8.44
CA LYS A 155 -7.23 -8.07 -8.01
C LYS A 155 -7.77 -9.14 -7.06
N PHE A 156 -8.65 -8.75 -6.14
CA PHE A 156 -9.38 -9.69 -5.30
C PHE A 156 -10.21 -10.67 -6.15
N VAL A 157 -10.12 -11.95 -5.81
CA VAL A 157 -10.84 -13.03 -6.51
C VAL A 157 -12.18 -13.32 -5.84
N THR A 158 -12.22 -13.32 -4.50
CA THR A 158 -13.42 -13.64 -3.72
C THR A 158 -13.80 -12.51 -2.76
N ILE A 159 -15.08 -12.45 -2.38
CA ILE A 159 -15.54 -11.51 -1.34
C ILE A 159 -14.79 -11.76 -0.03
N GLY A 160 -14.48 -13.01 0.29
CA GLY A 160 -13.71 -13.36 1.49
C GLY A 160 -12.29 -12.80 1.52
N GLU A 161 -11.61 -12.69 0.38
CA GLU A 161 -10.30 -12.01 0.30
C GLU A 161 -10.43 -10.50 0.60
N ALA A 162 -11.48 -9.85 0.12
CA ALA A 162 -11.76 -8.44 0.42
C ALA A 162 -12.18 -8.23 1.88
N VAL A 163 -12.94 -9.18 2.46
CA VAL A 163 -13.28 -9.18 3.88
C VAL A 163 -12.03 -9.30 4.76
N ALA A 164 -11.06 -10.14 4.38
CA ALA A 164 -9.78 -10.23 5.08
C ALA A 164 -9.00 -8.91 5.01
N PHE A 165 -9.00 -8.23 3.86
CA PHE A 165 -8.43 -6.89 3.72
C PHE A 165 -9.10 -5.86 4.64
N PHE A 166 -10.44 -5.79 4.63
CA PHE A 166 -11.19 -4.87 5.49
C PHE A 166 -10.92 -5.12 6.98
N GLN A 167 -10.82 -6.38 7.38
CA GLN A 167 -10.50 -6.75 8.75
C GLN A 167 -9.16 -6.15 9.18
N GLN A 168 -8.10 -6.37 8.39
CA GLN A 168 -6.75 -5.93 8.71
C GLN A 168 -6.65 -4.39 8.78
N ILE A 169 -7.25 -3.67 7.82
CA ILE A 169 -7.19 -2.20 7.82
C ILE A 169 -8.01 -1.59 8.98
N PHE A 170 -9.17 -2.16 9.33
CA PHE A 170 -9.92 -1.72 10.50
C PHE A 170 -9.19 -1.99 11.81
N GLU A 171 -8.59 -3.18 11.95
CA GLU A 171 -7.76 -3.53 13.11
C GLU A 171 -6.53 -2.60 13.22
N GLY A 172 -5.88 -2.31 12.10
CA GLY A 172 -4.71 -1.43 12.04
C GLY A 172 -5.01 0.01 12.44
N LEU A 173 -6.11 0.58 11.92
CA LEU A 173 -6.51 1.93 12.32
C LEU A 173 -6.99 1.98 13.78
N ASN A 174 -7.71 0.95 14.23
CA ASN A 174 -8.07 0.83 15.65
C ASN A 174 -6.84 0.75 16.56
N PHE A 175 -5.81 0.00 16.15
CA PHE A 175 -4.55 -0.08 16.87
C PHE A 175 -3.86 1.28 16.97
N MET A 176 -3.72 2.02 15.86
CA MET A 176 -3.15 3.38 15.88
C MET A 176 -3.92 4.30 16.83
N HIS A 177 -5.26 4.31 16.73
CA HIS A 177 -6.11 5.14 17.59
C HIS A 177 -6.01 4.74 19.06
N SER A 178 -5.80 3.47 19.38
CA SER A 178 -5.58 3.00 20.76
C SER A 178 -4.30 3.53 21.40
N LEU A 179 -3.32 3.95 20.59
CA LEU A 179 -2.08 4.60 21.01
C LEU A 179 -2.15 6.12 20.95
N ASN A 180 -3.35 6.67 20.75
CA ASN A 180 -3.60 8.08 20.48
C ASN A 180 -2.83 8.62 19.27
N VAL A 181 -2.56 7.76 18.27
CA VAL A 181 -1.93 8.18 17.00
C VAL A 181 -3.01 8.28 15.93
N ALA A 182 -3.15 9.46 15.33
CA ALA A 182 -3.92 9.62 14.09
C ALA A 182 -2.95 9.59 12.91
N HIS A 183 -3.32 8.91 11.83
CA HIS A 183 -2.52 8.82 10.62
C HIS A 183 -2.57 10.14 9.84
N ASN A 184 -3.73 10.82 9.84
CA ASN A 184 -3.99 12.10 9.16
C ASN A 184 -3.77 12.11 7.65
N ASP A 185 -3.52 10.95 7.04
CA ASP A 185 -3.37 10.78 5.59
C ASP A 185 -3.76 9.36 5.18
N VAL A 186 -4.84 8.84 5.76
CA VAL A 186 -5.43 7.57 5.29
C VAL A 186 -5.98 7.80 3.87
N LYS A 187 -5.40 7.12 2.89
CA LYS A 187 -5.83 7.15 1.48
C LYS A 187 -5.46 5.84 0.80
N PHE A 188 -6.03 5.60 -0.38
CA PHE A 188 -5.96 4.29 -1.05
C PHE A 188 -4.53 3.84 -1.38
N ASP A 189 -3.61 4.77 -1.63
CA ASP A 189 -2.20 4.54 -1.94
C ASP A 189 -1.29 4.49 -0.68
N ASN A 190 -1.81 4.85 0.50
CA ASN A 190 -1.12 4.72 1.79
C ASN A 190 -1.43 3.42 2.53
N ILE A 191 -2.11 2.48 1.88
CA ILE A 191 -2.28 1.11 2.35
C ILE A 191 -1.61 0.21 1.32
N MET A 192 -0.65 -0.60 1.72
CA MET A 192 0.10 -1.49 0.82
C MET A 192 0.00 -2.94 1.27
N MET A 193 0.40 -3.87 0.40
CA MET A 193 0.30 -5.31 0.66
C MET A 193 1.69 -5.96 0.59
N ASP A 194 1.99 -6.81 1.56
CA ASP A 194 3.06 -7.78 1.43
C ASP A 194 2.59 -8.92 0.52
N SER A 195 3.02 -8.85 -0.74
CA SER A 195 2.60 -9.78 -1.78
C SER A 195 3.55 -10.95 -1.97
N ALA A 196 4.68 -10.99 -1.26
CA ALA A 196 5.65 -12.07 -1.39
C ALA A 196 5.03 -13.47 -1.27
N PRO A 197 4.06 -13.75 -0.34
CA PRO A 197 3.41 -15.05 -0.25
C PRO A 197 2.64 -15.49 -1.50
N LEU A 198 2.28 -14.56 -2.40
CA LEU A 198 1.54 -14.86 -3.64
C LEU A 198 2.41 -15.44 -4.75
N TYR A 199 3.74 -15.42 -4.59
CA TYR A 199 4.69 -15.79 -5.63
C TYR A 199 5.68 -16.84 -5.12
N ASN A 200 6.12 -17.73 -6.02
CA ASN A 200 7.13 -18.74 -5.70
C ASN A 200 8.56 -18.24 -5.94
N GLU A 201 8.70 -17.02 -6.45
CA GLU A 201 9.96 -16.35 -6.78
C GLU A 201 9.78 -14.83 -6.60
N PRO A 202 10.87 -14.08 -6.36
CA PRO A 202 10.81 -12.62 -6.27
C PRO A 202 10.29 -11.98 -7.56
N ILE A 203 9.39 -11.01 -7.41
CA ILE A 203 8.85 -10.24 -8.52
C ILE A 203 9.75 -9.03 -8.82
N HIS A 204 9.74 -8.57 -10.06
CA HIS A 204 10.42 -7.33 -10.42
C HIS A 204 9.72 -6.12 -9.79
N VAL A 205 10.51 -5.13 -9.38
CA VAL A 205 10.06 -4.04 -8.50
C VAL A 205 9.33 -2.89 -9.20
N VAL A 206 9.42 -2.82 -10.54
CA VAL A 206 8.67 -1.86 -11.36
C VAL A 206 7.53 -2.58 -12.08
N ASP A 207 7.86 -3.57 -12.89
CA ASP A 207 6.89 -4.49 -13.48
C ASP A 207 6.59 -5.72 -12.60
N TYR A 208 5.52 -5.67 -11.80
CA TYR A 208 5.10 -6.77 -10.92
C TYR A 208 4.64 -8.06 -11.65
N TYR A 209 4.57 -8.05 -12.98
CA TYR A 209 4.25 -9.24 -13.77
C TYR A 209 5.48 -10.06 -14.15
N MET A 210 6.68 -9.49 -14.05
CA MET A 210 7.94 -10.12 -14.43
C MET A 210 8.69 -10.64 -13.22
N ASN A 211 9.53 -11.66 -13.41
CA ASN A 211 10.49 -12.06 -12.37
C ASN A 211 11.59 -11.02 -12.23
N GLN A 212 12.31 -11.03 -11.11
CA GLN A 212 13.35 -10.03 -10.83
C GLN A 212 14.41 -9.90 -11.94
N GLU A 213 14.77 -11.00 -12.61
CA GLU A 213 15.73 -10.99 -13.73
C GLU A 213 15.12 -10.50 -15.06
N TYR A 214 13.83 -10.18 -15.08
CA TYR A 214 13.08 -9.68 -16.24
C TYR A 214 13.14 -10.60 -17.47
N THR A 215 13.11 -11.90 -17.22
CA THR A 215 13.21 -12.95 -18.25
C THR A 215 11.87 -13.60 -18.59
N ARG A 216 10.91 -13.58 -17.66
CA ARG A 216 9.62 -14.26 -17.82
C ARG A 216 8.55 -13.68 -16.90
N LEU A 217 7.30 -13.97 -17.27
CA LEU A 217 6.14 -13.69 -16.43
C LEU A 217 6.10 -14.61 -15.19
N VAL A 218 5.86 -14.02 -14.02
CA VAL A 218 5.69 -14.79 -12.78
C VAL A 218 4.30 -15.41 -12.68
N LYS A 219 4.24 -16.63 -12.15
CA LYS A 219 2.97 -17.28 -11.80
C LYS A 219 2.55 -16.82 -10.41
N ARG A 220 1.33 -16.29 -10.30
CA ARG A 220 0.75 -15.82 -9.04
C ARG A 220 -0.31 -16.76 -8.50
N GLN A 221 -0.33 -16.92 -7.18
CA GLN A 221 -1.39 -17.55 -6.42
C GLN A 221 -2.47 -16.54 -6.03
N THR A 222 -3.52 -17.01 -5.37
CA THR A 222 -4.61 -16.15 -4.87
C THR A 222 -4.48 -15.97 -3.36
N ARG A 223 -4.96 -14.84 -2.83
CA ARG A 223 -4.98 -14.60 -1.38
C ARG A 223 -5.75 -15.65 -0.59
N THR A 224 -6.74 -16.29 -1.21
CA THR A 224 -7.48 -17.43 -0.63
C THR A 224 -6.57 -18.61 -0.28
N LEU A 225 -5.50 -18.83 -1.05
CA LEU A 225 -4.56 -19.95 -0.86
C LEU A 225 -3.30 -19.50 -0.10
N CYS A 226 -2.89 -18.26 -0.30
CA CYS A 226 -1.70 -17.66 0.26
C CYS A 226 -2.12 -16.36 0.95
N PRO A 227 -2.53 -16.39 2.23
CA PRO A 227 -2.88 -15.21 2.99
C PRO A 227 -1.75 -14.17 2.97
N VAL A 228 -2.13 -12.89 2.97
CA VAL A 228 -1.21 -11.75 2.87
C VAL A 228 -1.45 -10.80 4.04
N ARG A 229 -0.45 -9.96 4.33
CA ARG A 229 -0.59 -8.85 5.27
C ARG A 229 -0.71 -7.52 4.52
N TYR A 230 -1.50 -6.62 5.07
CA TYR A 230 -1.63 -5.24 4.60
C TYR A 230 -1.03 -4.29 5.63
N TYR A 231 -0.45 -3.20 5.17
CA TYR A 231 0.22 -2.23 6.04
C TYR A 231 -0.20 -0.81 5.69
N TYR A 232 -0.50 -0.01 6.70
CA TYR A 232 -0.48 1.45 6.61
C TYR A 232 0.96 1.92 6.45
N ILE A 233 1.18 2.78 5.47
CA ILE A 233 2.48 3.37 5.15
C ILE A 233 2.41 4.89 5.22
N ASP A 234 3.57 5.53 5.10
CA ASP A 234 3.72 6.98 5.02
C ASP A 234 3.19 7.75 6.24
N PHE A 235 3.94 7.68 7.34
CA PHE A 235 3.63 8.36 8.59
C PHE A 235 4.13 9.82 8.65
N GLY A 236 4.43 10.43 7.51
CA GLY A 236 4.87 11.84 7.43
C GLY A 236 3.89 12.83 8.05
N SER A 237 2.61 12.50 7.96
CA SER A 237 1.46 13.26 8.48
C SER A 237 0.94 12.78 9.84
N ALA A 238 1.41 11.64 10.32
CA ALA A 238 0.88 11.02 11.53
C ALA A 238 1.24 11.85 12.77
N VAL A 239 0.34 11.94 13.73
CA VAL A 239 0.59 12.68 14.98
C VAL A 239 0.14 11.83 16.16
N GLN A 240 1.03 11.69 17.14
CA GLN A 240 0.68 11.14 18.46
C GLN A 240 0.19 12.28 19.36
N TYR A 241 -1.04 12.17 19.84
CA TYR A 241 -1.66 13.17 20.71
C TYR A 241 -1.51 12.78 22.18
N ASN A 242 -1.13 13.74 23.02
CA ASN A 242 -1.16 13.55 24.46
C ASN A 242 -2.58 13.82 24.98
N PRO A 243 -3.25 12.86 25.66
CA PRO A 243 -4.57 13.09 26.24
C PRO A 243 -4.63 14.26 27.24
N GLU A 244 -3.50 14.65 27.83
CA GLU A 244 -3.42 15.78 28.76
C GLU A 244 -3.54 17.14 28.08
N ASP A 245 -3.27 17.24 26.78
CA ASP A 245 -3.35 18.49 26.00
C ASP A 245 -4.80 18.89 25.64
N GLY A 246 -5.76 18.07 26.06
CA GLY A 246 -7.18 18.23 25.75
C GLY A 246 -7.60 17.50 24.46
N PRO A 247 -8.78 17.84 23.89
CA PRO A 247 -9.29 17.17 22.71
C PRO A 247 -8.36 17.36 21.51
N PRO A 248 -7.94 16.28 20.83
CA PRO A 248 -7.08 16.36 19.66
C PRO A 248 -7.67 17.21 18.54
N ARG A 249 -6.82 18.06 17.95
CA ARG A 249 -7.19 18.94 16.84
C ARG A 249 -6.11 18.97 15.78
N ILE A 250 -6.53 18.95 14.53
CA ILE A 250 -5.66 19.15 13.37
C ILE A 250 -6.23 20.25 12.47
N GLN A 251 -5.36 21.00 11.80
CA GLN A 251 -5.76 21.99 10.81
C GLN A 251 -6.46 21.32 9.61
N VAL A 252 -7.53 21.96 9.11
CA VAL A 252 -8.26 21.47 7.92
C VAL A 252 -7.40 21.42 6.68
N GLY A 253 -7.73 20.50 5.76
CA GLY A 253 -7.00 20.36 4.51
C GLY A 253 -5.60 19.78 4.69
N HIS A 254 -5.38 19.01 5.75
CA HIS A 254 -4.21 18.15 5.87
C HIS A 254 -4.42 16.84 5.10
N GLY A 255 -3.39 16.23 4.51
CA GLY A 255 -3.47 14.97 3.75
C GLY A 255 -4.05 15.07 2.33
N GLY A 256 -4.13 13.93 1.64
CA GLY A 256 -4.48 13.78 0.23
C GLY A 256 -5.98 13.73 -0.05
N ASP A 257 -6.78 13.05 0.77
CA ASP A 257 -8.25 13.06 0.60
C ASP A 257 -8.85 14.38 1.12
N ARG A 258 -9.37 15.19 0.20
CA ARG A 258 -9.97 16.52 0.46
C ARG A 258 -11.49 16.50 0.57
N THR A 259 -12.13 15.33 0.46
CA THR A 259 -13.60 15.19 0.45
C THR A 259 -14.24 15.27 1.85
N VAL A 260 -13.42 15.24 2.91
CA VAL A 260 -13.82 15.34 4.31
C VAL A 260 -14.77 16.54 4.53
N PRO A 261 -16.05 16.34 4.92
CA PRO A 261 -17.09 17.37 4.90
C PRO A 261 -16.78 18.62 5.73
N GLU A 262 -16.22 18.43 6.92
CA GLU A 262 -15.92 19.49 7.86
C GLU A 262 -14.78 20.42 7.41
N PHE A 263 -13.97 20.02 6.42
CA PHE A 263 -12.91 20.86 5.85
C PHE A 263 -13.44 22.13 5.17
N LYS A 264 -14.72 22.16 4.80
CA LYS A 264 -15.36 23.32 4.16
C LYS A 264 -15.72 24.43 5.17
N ASN A 265 -16.03 24.06 6.41
CA ASN A 265 -16.71 24.94 7.36
C ASN A 265 -15.94 25.16 8.67
N GLN A 266 -14.86 24.41 8.91
CA GLN A 266 -14.07 24.48 10.13
C GLN A 266 -12.63 24.89 9.83
N THR A 267 -11.91 25.36 10.85
CA THR A 267 -10.46 25.59 10.76
C THR A 267 -9.66 24.44 11.36
N HIS A 268 -10.26 23.70 12.30
CA HIS A 268 -9.67 22.55 12.96
C HIS A 268 -10.69 21.43 13.13
N CYS A 269 -10.25 20.18 13.02
CA CYS A 269 -11.11 19.00 13.11
C CYS A 269 -10.54 17.97 14.08
N ASP A 270 -11.39 17.03 14.50
CA ASP A 270 -10.95 15.84 15.24
C ASP A 270 -10.19 14.91 14.27
N PRO A 271 -8.88 14.69 14.47
CA PRO A 271 -8.05 13.91 13.57
C PRO A 271 -8.49 12.44 13.49
N PHE A 272 -9.03 11.86 14.58
CA PHE A 272 -9.49 10.48 14.58
C PHE A 272 -10.78 10.32 13.78
N ALA A 273 -11.69 11.30 13.86
CA ALA A 273 -12.91 11.31 13.06
C ALA A 273 -12.61 11.49 11.55
N VAL A 274 -11.54 12.23 11.22
CA VAL A 274 -11.04 12.37 9.84
C VAL A 274 -10.51 11.04 9.32
N ASP A 275 -9.68 10.33 10.10
CA ASP A 275 -9.18 9.01 9.72
C ASP A 275 -10.30 7.99 9.50
N VAL A 276 -11.32 7.98 10.37
CA VAL A 276 -12.52 7.11 10.22
C VAL A 276 -13.25 7.41 8.91
N TYR A 277 -13.48 8.69 8.62
CA TYR A 277 -14.14 9.10 7.37
C TYR A 277 -13.37 8.59 6.17
N ARG A 278 -12.06 8.85 6.13
CA ARG A 278 -11.20 8.49 5.01
C ARG A 278 -11.13 6.99 4.79
N LEU A 279 -11.00 6.20 5.85
CA LEU A 279 -11.01 4.75 5.73
C LEU A 279 -12.36 4.23 5.20
N GLY A 280 -13.46 4.81 5.69
CA GLY A 280 -14.80 4.53 5.15
C GLY A 280 -14.91 4.91 3.68
N ASN A 281 -14.34 6.06 3.30
CA ASN A 281 -14.41 6.58 1.95
C ASN A 281 -13.61 5.72 0.95
N ILE A 282 -12.42 5.24 1.33
CA ILE A 282 -11.65 4.27 0.51
C ILE A 282 -12.52 3.05 0.17
N ILE A 283 -13.21 2.48 1.16
CA ILE A 283 -14.04 1.29 0.91
C ILE A 283 -15.28 1.67 0.08
N ARG A 284 -15.85 2.86 0.32
CA ARG A 284 -16.99 3.39 -0.45
C ARG A 284 -16.63 3.50 -1.93
N GLU A 285 -15.56 4.21 -2.25
CA GLU A 285 -15.11 4.45 -3.62
C GLU A 285 -14.61 3.16 -4.27
N CYS A 286 -13.70 2.44 -3.63
CA CYS A 286 -13.07 1.29 -4.26
C CYS A 286 -13.93 0.02 -4.27
N PHE A 287 -15.07 -0.06 -3.56
CA PHE A 287 -15.87 -1.29 -3.51
C PHE A 287 -17.37 -1.12 -3.69
N THR A 288 -18.01 -0.08 -3.16
CA THR A 288 -19.48 -0.01 -3.17
C THR A 288 -20.06 0.97 -4.17
N ASP A 289 -19.56 2.19 -4.24
CA ASP A 289 -20.18 3.30 -4.97
C ASP A 289 -19.40 3.70 -6.22
N GLY A 290 -18.09 3.43 -6.24
CA GLY A 290 -17.19 3.92 -7.27
C GLY A 290 -16.63 5.29 -6.91
N ASP A 291 -15.56 5.69 -7.60
CA ASP A 291 -15.08 7.07 -7.59
C ASP A 291 -15.98 8.00 -8.41
N ASP A 292 -15.59 9.27 -8.55
CA ASP A 292 -16.34 10.29 -9.31
C ASP A 292 -16.52 9.92 -10.80
N ASP A 293 -15.64 9.09 -11.36
CA ASP A 293 -15.72 8.57 -12.72
C ASP A 293 -16.59 7.29 -12.81
N GLY A 294 -17.08 6.80 -11.67
CA GLY A 294 -17.86 5.58 -11.53
C GLY A 294 -17.02 4.30 -11.62
N ASP A 295 -15.70 4.42 -11.59
CA ASP A 295 -14.76 3.31 -11.60
C ASP A 295 -14.60 2.72 -10.19
N GLY A 296 -14.27 1.44 -10.11
CA GLY A 296 -14.01 0.74 -8.84
C GLY A 296 -15.23 0.09 -8.18
N GLN A 297 -16.46 0.40 -8.61
CA GLN A 297 -17.67 -0.23 -8.07
C GLN A 297 -17.68 -1.76 -8.28
N LYS A 298 -17.90 -2.52 -7.19
CA LYS A 298 -17.93 -3.99 -7.19
C LYS A 298 -19.25 -4.54 -6.64
N TYR A 299 -19.75 -5.61 -7.24
CA TYR A 299 -20.94 -6.29 -6.74
C TYR A 299 -20.67 -7.10 -5.48
N GLY A 300 -21.69 -7.20 -4.63
CA GLY A 300 -21.71 -8.10 -3.50
C GLY A 300 -21.22 -7.50 -2.19
N PHE A 301 -20.89 -6.22 -2.16
CA PHE A 301 -20.46 -5.48 -0.96
C PHE A 301 -21.58 -4.67 -0.29
N ASP A 302 -22.85 -4.88 -0.66
CA ASP A 302 -23.99 -4.11 -0.12
C ASP A 302 -24.14 -4.23 1.41
N PHE A 303 -23.67 -5.34 1.99
CA PHE A 303 -23.66 -5.55 3.45
C PHE A 303 -22.78 -4.53 4.19
N MET A 304 -21.83 -3.88 3.52
CA MET A 304 -20.97 -2.85 4.10
C MET A 304 -21.65 -1.49 4.16
N ARG A 305 -22.63 -1.23 3.28
CA ARG A 305 -23.23 0.11 3.09
C ARG A 305 -23.69 0.76 4.40
N PRO A 306 -24.38 0.08 5.34
CA PRO A 306 -24.80 0.71 6.59
C PRO A 306 -23.62 1.16 7.47
N LEU A 307 -22.50 0.42 7.47
CA LEU A 307 -21.32 0.82 8.23
C LEU A 307 -20.60 1.99 7.55
N LEU A 308 -20.46 1.96 6.22
CA LEU A 308 -19.79 3.02 5.47
C LEU A 308 -20.57 4.35 5.53
N GLN A 309 -21.90 4.28 5.51
CA GLN A 309 -22.76 5.46 5.71
C GLN A 309 -22.49 6.13 7.06
N ASP A 310 -22.29 5.35 8.13
CA ASP A 310 -21.99 5.89 9.46
C ASP A 310 -20.55 6.38 9.58
N MET A 311 -19.57 5.69 8.99
CA MET A 311 -18.17 6.14 8.95
C MET A 311 -18.01 7.44 8.15
N CYS A 312 -18.79 7.61 7.08
CA CYS A 312 -18.73 8.76 6.19
C CYS A 312 -19.81 9.83 6.50
N GLN A 313 -20.31 9.90 7.74
CA GLN A 313 -21.26 10.94 8.15
C GLN A 313 -20.66 12.34 8.00
N ASP A 314 -21.47 13.29 7.55
CA ASP A 314 -21.07 14.70 7.42
C ASP A 314 -20.75 15.33 8.78
N ASP A 315 -21.48 14.94 9.82
CA ASP A 315 -21.21 15.34 11.19
C ASP A 315 -20.15 14.42 11.80
N PRO A 316 -18.91 14.91 12.08
CA PRO A 316 -17.85 14.08 12.62
C PRO A 316 -18.18 13.47 13.98
N GLN A 317 -19.08 14.09 14.77
CA GLN A 317 -19.47 13.55 16.09
C GLN A 317 -20.40 12.33 15.98
N LYS A 318 -21.03 12.13 14.82
CA LYS A 318 -21.90 10.96 14.56
C LYS A 318 -21.13 9.78 13.99
N ARG A 319 -19.85 9.96 13.63
CA ARG A 319 -19.02 8.87 13.13
C ARG A 319 -18.72 7.89 14.26
N PRO A 320 -18.78 6.56 14.01
CA PRO A 320 -18.40 5.57 15.00
C PRO A 320 -16.90 5.63 15.27
N LYS A 321 -16.49 5.38 16.51
CA LYS A 321 -15.07 5.18 16.83
C LYS A 321 -14.60 3.82 16.31
N MET A 322 -13.29 3.68 16.07
CA MET A 322 -12.73 2.43 15.52
C MET A 322 -13.08 1.15 16.30
N PRO A 323 -13.17 1.12 17.64
CA PRO A 323 -13.62 -0.08 18.35
C PRO A 323 -15.05 -0.50 17.97
N GLU A 324 -15.93 0.47 17.72
CA GLU A 324 -17.29 0.21 17.26
C GLU A 324 -17.29 -0.29 15.80
N VAL A 325 -16.49 0.33 14.92
CA VAL A 325 -16.32 -0.10 13.53
C VAL A 325 -15.91 -1.58 13.46
N VAL A 326 -14.85 -1.97 14.19
CA VAL A 326 -14.36 -3.35 14.26
C VAL A 326 -15.45 -4.31 14.78
N SER A 327 -16.16 -3.91 15.84
CA SER A 327 -17.25 -4.72 16.42
C SER A 327 -18.42 -4.93 15.44
N ARG A 328 -18.86 -3.87 14.78
CA ARG A 328 -19.95 -3.91 13.78
C ARG A 328 -19.55 -4.73 12.56
N PHE A 329 -18.35 -4.50 12.03
CA PHE A 329 -17.82 -5.27 10.91
C PHE A 329 -17.76 -6.77 11.23
N THR A 330 -17.24 -7.14 12.41
CA THR A 330 -17.20 -8.54 12.87
C THR A 330 -18.60 -9.18 12.89
N LYS A 331 -19.63 -8.44 13.34
CA LYS A 331 -21.02 -8.92 13.32
C LYS A 331 -21.53 -9.12 11.88
N PHE A 332 -21.24 -8.20 10.97
CA PHE A 332 -21.64 -8.32 9.57
C PHE A 332 -21.00 -9.55 8.92
N VAL A 333 -19.70 -9.77 9.13
CA VAL A 333 -18.98 -10.92 8.60
C VAL A 333 -19.55 -12.23 9.12
N LYS A 334 -19.89 -12.32 10.42
CA LYS A 334 -20.56 -13.51 11.01
C LYS A 334 -21.93 -13.81 10.38
N GLY A 335 -22.61 -12.80 9.84
CA GLY A 335 -23.89 -12.96 9.15
C GLY A 335 -23.76 -13.41 7.68
N LEU A 336 -22.56 -13.44 7.11
CA LEU A 336 -22.36 -13.84 5.71
C LEU A 336 -22.28 -15.37 5.57
N SER A 337 -22.97 -15.90 4.56
CA SER A 337 -22.85 -17.32 4.23
C SER A 337 -21.50 -17.65 3.61
N GLY A 338 -21.05 -18.91 3.76
CA GLY A 338 -19.83 -19.38 3.11
C GLY A 338 -19.88 -19.25 1.57
N LEU A 339 -21.07 -19.40 0.96
CA LEU A 339 -21.29 -19.17 -0.47
C LEU A 339 -21.09 -17.71 -0.86
N LYS A 340 -21.56 -16.77 -0.02
CA LYS A 340 -21.33 -15.34 -0.23
C LYS A 340 -19.84 -15.01 -0.17
N LEU A 341 -19.13 -15.49 0.85
CA LEU A 341 -17.69 -15.28 0.99
C LEU A 341 -16.88 -15.87 -0.16
N ARG A 342 -17.30 -17.02 -0.70
CA ARG A 342 -16.66 -17.66 -1.87
C ARG A 342 -17.11 -17.09 -3.21
N SER A 343 -18.10 -16.20 -3.24
CA SER A 343 -18.55 -15.55 -4.47
C SER A 343 -17.44 -14.68 -5.05
N ARG A 344 -17.43 -14.58 -6.38
CA ARG A 344 -16.43 -13.82 -7.12
C ARG A 344 -16.62 -12.32 -6.90
N VAL A 345 -15.52 -11.58 -6.78
CA VAL A 345 -15.55 -10.11 -6.90
C VAL A 345 -15.74 -9.76 -8.37
N VAL A 346 -16.79 -8.99 -8.67
CA VAL A 346 -17.12 -8.58 -10.03
C VAL A 346 -17.20 -7.07 -10.08
N SER A 347 -16.31 -6.43 -10.83
CA SER A 347 -16.39 -4.99 -11.10
C SER A 347 -17.54 -4.69 -12.06
N LYS A 348 -18.16 -3.52 -11.92
CA LYS A 348 -19.31 -3.12 -12.73
C LYS A 348 -18.96 -2.96 -14.21
N GLU A 349 -17.74 -2.52 -14.49
CA GLU A 349 -17.17 -2.37 -15.84
C GLU A 349 -16.90 -3.74 -16.52
N GLN A 350 -16.98 -4.85 -15.79
CA GLN A 350 -16.75 -6.17 -16.38
C GLN A 350 -17.88 -6.55 -17.36
N THR A 351 -17.51 -6.88 -18.59
CA THR A 351 -18.45 -7.31 -19.64
C THR A 351 -19.26 -8.55 -19.27
N LEU A 352 -20.52 -8.61 -19.73
CA LEU A 352 -21.43 -9.73 -19.47
C LEU A 352 -20.86 -11.06 -19.95
N LEU A 353 -20.25 -11.08 -21.14
CA LEU A 353 -19.60 -12.27 -21.70
C LEU A 353 -18.53 -12.83 -20.74
N ARG A 354 -17.67 -11.96 -20.20
CA ARG A 354 -16.62 -12.37 -19.24
C ARG A 354 -17.22 -12.87 -17.92
N ARG A 355 -18.37 -12.33 -17.49
CA ARG A 355 -19.09 -12.83 -16.31
C ARG A 355 -19.58 -14.26 -16.51
N ILE A 356 -20.22 -14.53 -17.66
CA ILE A 356 -20.77 -15.85 -18.01
C ILE A 356 -19.64 -16.89 -18.11
N VAL A 357 -18.56 -16.58 -18.84
CA VAL A 357 -17.45 -17.50 -19.08
C VAL A 357 -16.70 -17.87 -17.79
N LEU A 358 -16.46 -16.89 -16.90
CA LEU A 358 -15.68 -17.12 -15.69
C LEU A 358 -16.49 -17.77 -14.56
N PHE A 359 -17.83 -17.72 -14.61
CA PHE A 359 -18.70 -18.27 -13.56
C PHE A 359 -18.49 -19.78 -13.30
N PRO A 360 -18.56 -20.69 -14.30
CA PRO A 360 -18.39 -22.12 -14.06
C PRO A 360 -16.97 -22.47 -13.62
N VAL A 361 -15.95 -21.82 -14.20
CA VAL A 361 -14.54 -22.01 -13.83
C VAL A 361 -14.31 -21.61 -12.36
N HIS A 362 -14.90 -20.49 -11.93
CA HIS A 362 -14.80 -20.02 -10.56
C HIS A 362 -15.39 -21.02 -9.58
N TRP A 363 -16.64 -21.46 -9.79
CA TRP A 363 -17.30 -22.36 -8.84
C TRP A 363 -16.66 -23.75 -8.79
N THR A 364 -16.10 -24.24 -9.89
CA THR A 364 -15.30 -25.48 -9.89
C THR A 364 -14.07 -25.35 -8.97
N ARG A 365 -13.37 -24.20 -9.02
CA ARG A 365 -12.25 -23.90 -8.11
C ARG A 365 -12.71 -23.77 -6.66
N GLN A 366 -13.83 -23.11 -6.40
CA GLN A 366 -14.36 -22.95 -5.04
C GLN A 366 -14.83 -24.27 -4.43
N LEU A 367 -15.43 -25.16 -5.22
CA LEU A 367 -15.81 -26.50 -4.76
C LEU A 367 -14.56 -27.30 -4.36
N THR A 368 -13.51 -27.26 -5.18
CA THR A 368 -12.23 -27.90 -4.86
C THR A 368 -11.64 -27.35 -3.56
N ARG A 369 -11.67 -26.03 -3.37
CA ARG A 369 -11.19 -25.36 -2.14
C ARG A 369 -12.01 -25.73 -0.92
N PHE A 370 -13.33 -25.81 -1.07
CA PHE A 370 -14.23 -26.24 0.00
C PHE A 370 -13.94 -27.68 0.45
N VAL A 371 -13.80 -28.61 -0.50
CA VAL A 371 -13.44 -30.01 -0.23
C VAL A 371 -12.07 -30.13 0.44
N ARG A 372 -11.13 -29.23 0.11
CA ARG A 372 -9.80 -29.16 0.74
C ARG A 372 -9.79 -28.36 2.05
N HIS A 373 -10.95 -28.00 2.61
CA HIS A 373 -11.08 -27.21 3.84
C HIS A 373 -10.35 -25.86 3.82
N VAL A 374 -10.08 -25.29 2.64
CA VAL A 374 -9.48 -23.95 2.52
C VAL A 374 -10.52 -22.93 3.02
N PRO A 375 -10.20 -22.07 4.00
CA PRO A 375 -11.16 -21.13 4.57
C PRO A 375 -11.66 -20.14 3.51
N ALA A 376 -12.89 -19.66 3.68
CA ALA A 376 -13.48 -18.70 2.74
C ALA A 376 -12.90 -17.29 2.91
N ILE A 377 -12.54 -16.93 4.15
CA ILE A 377 -11.77 -15.73 4.50
C ILE A 377 -10.35 -16.21 4.79
N PRO A 378 -9.35 -15.82 3.99
CA PRO A 378 -7.96 -16.15 4.31
C PRO A 378 -7.52 -15.40 5.56
N ALA A 379 -6.94 -16.13 6.51
CA ALA A 379 -6.36 -15.58 7.75
C ALA A 379 -4.84 -15.67 7.66
N SER A 380 -4.15 -14.57 7.98
CA SER A 380 -2.68 -14.46 8.02
C SER A 380 -2.08 -14.90 9.34
#